data_AF-A0A1X2AVT4-F1
#
_entry.id   AF-A0A1X2AVT4-F1
#
_cell.length_a   1.000
_cell.length_b   1.000
_cell.length_c   1.000
_cell.angle_alpha   90.00
_cell.angle_beta   90.00
_cell.angle_gamma   90.00
#
_symmetry.space_group_name_H-M   'P 1'
#
loop_
_entity.id
_entity.type
_entity.pdbx_description
1 polymer ?
#
loop_
_entity_poly.entity_id
_entity_poly.type
_entity_poly.pdbx_seq_one_letter_code
_entity_poly.pdbx_strand_id
1 'polypeptide(L)' 'MITRGEAVALPADAVVLSADEAADLSDRVYQVRCAAEDVVTALDEGAGATELRELCHQLIRAAKAADGWRRVGV' A
#
# COMPACT_ATOMS: atom_id res chain seq x y z
N MET A 1 -14.75 17.51 -24.78
CA MET A 1 -15.00 16.31 -25.62
C MET A 1 -14.27 15.16 -24.95
N ILE A 2 -14.96 14.36 -24.14
CA ILE A 2 -14.36 13.17 -23.51
C ILE A 2 -14.49 12.06 -24.55
N THR A 3 -13.36 11.62 -25.10
CA THR A 3 -13.31 10.41 -25.94
C THR A 3 -13.72 9.23 -25.06
N ARG A 4 -14.93 8.73 -25.27
CA ARG A 4 -15.39 7.47 -24.70
C ARG A 4 -14.48 6.39 -25.29
N GLY A 5 -13.48 5.96 -24.53
CA GLY A 5 -12.54 4.94 -24.97
C GLY A 5 -13.29 3.74 -25.54
N GLU A 6 -12.78 3.18 -26.63
CA GLU A 6 -13.27 1.91 -27.17
C GLU A 6 -13.42 0.92 -26.02
N ALA A 7 -14.58 0.26 -25.93
CA ALA A 7 -14.84 -0.74 -24.91
C ALA A 7 -13.96 -1.96 -25.19
N VAL A 8 -12.70 -1.89 -24.75
CA VAL A 8 -11.83 -3.05 -24.62
C VAL A 8 -12.49 -3.96 -23.60
N ALA A 9 -12.77 -5.21 -24.00
CA ALA A 9 -13.24 -6.20 -23.06
C ALA A 9 -12.18 -6.36 -21.96
N LEU A 10 -12.55 -6.06 -20.71
CA LEU A 10 -11.66 -6.25 -19.57
C LEU A 10 -11.42 -7.75 -19.35
N PRO A 11 -10.18 -8.15 -18.98
CA PRO A 11 -9.91 -9.49 -18.51
C PRO A 11 -10.85 -9.89 -17.36
N ALA A 12 -11.22 -11.17 -17.28
CA ALA A 12 -12.15 -11.68 -16.27
C ALA A 12 -11.62 -11.53 -14.82
N ASP A 13 -10.31 -11.37 -14.66
CA ASP A 13 -9.60 -11.17 -13.40
C ASP A 13 -9.19 -9.72 -13.16
N ALA A 14 -9.66 -8.78 -13.98
CA ALA A 14 -9.38 -7.37 -13.80
C ALA A 14 -10.06 -6.80 -12.55
N VAL A 15 -9.31 -6.02 -11.78
CA VAL A 15 -9.84 -5.18 -10.70
C VAL A 15 -9.99 -3.76 -11.24
N VAL A 16 -11.20 -3.19 -11.15
CA VAL A 16 -11.48 -1.81 -11.56
C VAL A 16 -11.57 -0.94 -10.31
N LEU A 17 -10.74 0.08 -10.24
CA LEU A 17 -10.73 1.10 -9.20
C LEU A 17 -11.06 2.45 -9.84
N SER A 18 -11.75 3.32 -9.10
CA SER A 18 -11.80 4.75 -9.41
C SER A 18 -10.39 5.36 -9.31
N ALA A 19 -10.21 6.55 -9.90
CA ALA A 19 -8.95 7.26 -9.81
C ALA A 19 -8.57 7.57 -8.35
N ASP A 20 -9.55 7.93 -7.52
CA ASP A 20 -9.35 8.22 -6.09
C ASP A 20 -8.97 6.95 -5.33
N GLU A 21 -9.64 5.82 -5.56
CA GLU A 21 -9.28 4.54 -4.93
C GLU A 21 -7.86 4.07 -5.32
N ALA A 22 -7.46 4.31 -6.58
CA ALA A 22 -6.12 3.98 -7.06
C ALA A 22 -5.04 4.90 -6.42
N ALA A 23 -5.32 6.19 -6.30
CA ALA A 23 -4.43 7.15 -5.62
C ALA A 23 -4.29 6.79 -4.13
N ASP A 24 -5.41 6.55 -3.45
CA ASP A 24 -5.43 6.14 -2.05
C ASP A 24 -4.67 4.83 -1.83
N LEU A 25 -4.78 3.86 -2.75
CA LEU A 25 -4.01 2.62 -2.68
C LEU A 25 -2.50 2.88 -2.86
N SER A 26 -2.14 3.70 -3.85
CA SER A 26 -0.74 4.09 -4.10
C SER A 26 -0.11 4.74 -2.86
N ASP A 27 -0.83 5.66 -2.21
CA ASP A 27 -0.38 6.33 -0.99
C ASP A 27 -0.16 5.33 0.14
N ARG A 28 -1.09 4.39 0.36
CA ARG A 28 -0.91 3.37 1.40
C ARG A 28 0.25 2.43 1.12
N VAL A 29 0.50 2.06 -0.14
CA VAL A 29 1.69 1.26 -0.53
C VAL A 29 2.97 2.06 -0.32
N TYR A 30 2.96 3.36 -0.62
CA TYR A 30 4.08 4.25 -0.33
C TYR A 30 4.41 4.26 1.16
N GLN A 31 3.40 4.36 2.04
CA GLN A 31 3.61 4.30 3.49
C GLN A 31 4.22 2.97 3.96
N VAL A 32 3.87 1.84 3.33
CA VAL A 32 4.50 0.54 3.63
C VAL A 32 5.99 0.58 3.32
N ARG A 33 6.36 1.13 2.15
CA ARG A 33 7.77 1.25 1.75
C ARG A 33 8.54 2.11 2.75
N CYS A 34 8.02 3.29 3.10
CA CYS A 34 8.68 4.19 4.06
C CYS A 34 8.86 3.52 5.43
N ALA A 35 7.82 2.86 5.95
CA ALA A 35 7.93 2.16 7.22
C ALA A 35 8.97 1.00 7.19
N ALA A 36 9.20 0.40 6.02
CA ALA A 36 10.26 -0.60 5.85
C ALA A 36 11.65 0.03 5.76
N GLU A 37 11.76 1.16 5.04
CA GLU A 37 12.99 1.97 4.95
C GLU A 37 13.42 2.49 6.34
N ASP A 38 12.47 2.86 7.20
CA ASP A 38 12.73 3.27 8.58
C ASP A 38 13.33 2.13 9.42
N VAL A 39 12.85 0.88 9.24
CA VAL A 39 13.43 -0.30 9.91
C VAL A 39 14.88 -0.52 9.47
N VAL A 40 15.16 -0.37 8.17
CA VAL A 40 16.53 -0.51 7.64
C VAL A 40 17.43 0.58 8.21
N THR A 41 16.96 1.83 8.21
CA THR A 41 17.71 2.97 8.77
C THR A 41 18.02 2.74 10.24
N ALA A 42 17.04 2.31 11.04
CA ALA A 42 17.23 2.01 12.46
C ALA A 42 18.23 0.85 12.70
N LEU A 43 18.23 -0.17 11.83
CA LEU A 43 19.24 -1.23 11.88
C LEU A 43 20.64 -0.69 11.60
N ASP A 44 20.79 0.14 10.57
CA ASP A 44 22.06 0.75 10.18
C ASP A 44 22.61 1.70 11.26
N GLU A 45 21.71 2.36 12.00
CA GLU A 45 22.04 3.23 13.13
C GLU A 45 22.28 2.46 14.46
N GLY A 46 22.06 1.16 14.48
CA GLY A 46 22.26 0.32 15.67
C GLY A 46 21.17 0.49 16.73
N ALA A 47 19.94 0.78 16.32
CA ALA A 47 18.79 0.92 17.19
C ALA A 47 18.55 -0.31 18.08
N GLY A 48 18.03 -0.06 19.28
CA GLY A 48 17.74 -1.10 20.26
C GLY A 48 16.55 -1.98 19.86
N ALA A 49 16.46 -3.16 20.47
CA ALA A 49 15.39 -4.13 20.18
C ALA A 49 13.97 -3.60 20.44
N THR A 50 13.79 -2.67 21.37
CA THR A 50 12.49 -2.03 21.65
C THR A 50 12.05 -1.14 20.48
N GLU A 51 12.94 -0.27 20.00
CA GLU A 51 12.68 0.64 18.88
C GLU A 51 12.43 -0.12 17.59
N LEU A 52 13.27 -1.13 17.29
CA LEU A 52 13.05 -2.00 16.13
C LEU A 52 11.69 -2.72 16.19
N ARG A 53 11.25 -3.12 17.38
CA ARG A 53 9.93 -3.74 17.56
C ARG A 53 8.80 -2.76 17.27
N GLU A 54 8.95 -1.51 17.71
CA GLU A 54 7.97 -0.45 17.44
C GLU A 54 7.89 -0.12 15.95
N LEU A 55 9.02 -0.02 15.26
CA LEU A 55 9.07 0.18 13.80
C LEU A 55 8.46 -1.01 13.05
N CYS A 56 8.74 -2.25 13.46
CA CYS A 56 8.06 -3.42 12.92
C CYS A 56 6.54 -3.37 13.11
N HIS A 57 6.07 -2.90 14.27
CA HIS A 57 4.64 -2.72 14.50
C HIS A 57 4.03 -1.62 13.60
N GLN A 58 4.77 -0.54 13.33
CA GLN A 58 4.36 0.50 12.39
C GLN A 58 4.25 -0.05 10.97
N LEU A 59 5.26 -0.79 10.50
CA LEU A 59 5.26 -1.44 9.21
C LEU A 59 4.06 -2.40 9.04
N ILE A 60 3.78 -3.24 10.04
CA ILE A 60 2.62 -4.14 10.01
C ILE A 60 1.30 -3.36 9.95
N ARG A 61 1.19 -2.22 10.66
CA ARG A 61 0.00 -1.36 10.58
C ARG A 61 -0.18 -0.76 9.19
N ALA A 62 0.90 -0.26 8.58
CA ALA A 62 0.88 0.27 7.22
C ALA A 62 0.45 -0.80 6.21
N ALA A 63 1.00 -2.02 6.33
CA ALA A 63 0.66 -3.14 5.46
C ALA A 63 -0.82 -3.52 5.56
N LYS A 64 -1.36 -3.61 6.78
CA LYS A 64 -2.79 -3.89 7.00
C LYS A 64 -3.71 -2.80 6.45
N ALA A 65 -3.27 -1.55 6.48
CA ALA A 65 -4.00 -0.43 5.88
C ALA A 65 -3.98 -0.54 4.35
N ALA A 66 -2.83 -0.89 3.76
CA ALA A 66 -2.71 -1.16 2.34
C ALA A 66 -3.65 -2.30 1.91
N ASP A 67 -3.69 -3.43 2.62
CA ASP A 67 -4.51 -4.62 2.30
C ASP A 67 -6.03 -4.40 2.22
N GLY A 68 -6.54 -3.26 2.71
CA GLY A 68 -7.97 -2.96 2.76
C GLY A 68 -8.72 -3.09 1.42
N TRP A 69 -8.04 -2.88 0.30
CA TRP A 69 -8.63 -3.00 -1.04
C TRP A 69 -9.08 -4.44 -1.37
N ARG A 70 -8.47 -5.46 -0.76
CA ARG A 70 -8.79 -6.87 -1.02
C ARG A 70 -10.15 -7.31 -0.46
N ARG A 71 -10.74 -6.54 0.46
CA ARG A 71 -12.03 -6.89 1.11
C ARG A 71 -13.26 -6.31 0.39
N VAL A 72 -13.07 -5.47 -0.62
CA VAL A 72 -14.17 -4.96 -1.45
C VAL A 72 -14.60 -6.10 -2.39
N GLY A 73 -15.53 -6.95 -1.95
CA GLY A 73 -16.10 -8.04 -2.77
C GLY A 73 -16.36 -9.38 -2.07
N VAL A 74 -16.21 -9.49 -0.74
CA VAL A 74 -16.69 -10.64 0.06
C VAL A 74 -17.71 -10.15 1.09
#